data_AF-A0A535UW92-F1
#
_entry.id   AF-A0A535UW92-F1
#
_cell.length_a   1.000
_cell.length_b   1.000
_cell.length_c   1.000
_cell.angle_alpha   90.00
_cell.angle_beta   90.00
_cell.angle_gamma   90.00
#
_symmetry.space_group_name_H-M   'P 1'
#
loop_
_entity.id
_entity.type
_entity.pdbx_description
1 polymer ?
#
loop_
_entity_poly.entity_id
_entity_poly.type
_entity_poly.pdbx_seq_one_letter_code
_entity_poly.pdbx_strand_id
1 'polypeptide(L)'
;MQRRLCVLLVMALLLPLTVLVATPAQAQGGAVCTFAADFRVLPGFSSTPSRGTFTTGGETGTVDCVGLVFGQEVIGAGTFGFEGEYGTGPSGGDTCSDGQGRGTFSMHVPTSLGRVHAQGTFTEAFVGNGGQFVGQGPVMEISCLYEFRPTQGDCVTTPARAETMTGQGGIVA
;
A
#
# COMPACT_ATOMS: atom_id res chain seq x y z
N MET A 1 -5.77 -55.53 68.45
CA MET A 1 -7.03 -54.75 68.47
C MET A 1 -6.93 -53.67 67.39
N GLN A 2 -7.86 -53.71 66.43
CA GLN A 2 -8.45 -52.66 65.56
C GLN A 2 -7.59 -51.42 65.20
N ARG A 3 -7.54 -50.88 63.97
CA ARG A 3 -8.35 -50.99 62.75
C ARG A 3 -7.62 -50.11 61.71
N ARG A 4 -7.10 -50.67 60.61
CA ARG A 4 -7.64 -50.47 59.24
C ARG A 4 -8.45 -49.18 59.07
N LEU A 5 -7.85 -48.16 58.44
CA LEU A 5 -8.61 -47.13 57.71
C LEU A 5 -7.86 -46.70 56.44
N CYS A 6 -8.30 -47.31 55.34
CA CYS A 6 -8.64 -46.66 54.09
C CYS A 6 -7.54 -45.92 53.33
N VAL A 7 -6.57 -46.71 52.85
CA VAL A 7 -6.23 -46.72 51.42
C VAL A 7 -7.55 -46.81 50.64
N LEU A 8 -7.99 -45.74 49.97
CA LEU A 8 -8.96 -45.70 48.85
C LEU A 8 -9.49 -44.26 48.67
N LEU A 9 -8.91 -43.51 47.73
CA LEU A 9 -9.61 -42.51 46.91
C LEU A 9 -8.73 -42.24 45.67
N VAL A 10 -8.68 -43.26 44.82
CA VAL A 10 -8.36 -43.15 43.39
C VAL A 10 -9.69 -42.84 42.68
N MET A 11 -9.60 -42.18 41.52
CA MET A 11 -10.67 -41.88 40.55
C MET A 11 -11.45 -40.59 40.83
N ALA A 12 -11.70 -39.69 39.88
CA ALA A 12 -11.34 -39.61 38.47
C ALA A 12 -11.70 -38.18 38.04
N LEU A 13 -10.77 -37.44 37.44
CA LEU A 13 -11.12 -36.25 36.67
C LEU A 13 -10.09 -36.05 35.54
N LEU A 14 -9.96 -37.07 34.69
CA LEU A 14 -9.28 -36.96 33.40
C LEU A 14 -10.30 -36.46 32.38
N LEU A 15 -10.56 -35.15 32.39
CA LEU A 15 -11.20 -34.47 31.27
C LEU A 15 -10.18 -34.40 30.12
N PRO A 16 -10.48 -34.94 28.92
CA PRO A 16 -9.61 -34.75 27.78
C PRO A 16 -9.68 -33.26 27.40
N LEU A 17 -8.57 -32.55 27.61
CA LEU A 17 -8.37 -31.21 27.09
C LEU A 17 -8.28 -31.33 25.57
N THR A 18 -9.41 -31.23 24.88
CA THR A 18 -9.44 -31.05 23.42
C THR A 18 -8.84 -29.69 23.13
N VAL A 19 -7.53 -29.67 22.88
CA VAL A 19 -6.86 -28.50 22.33
C VAL A 19 -7.45 -28.31 20.94
N LEU A 20 -8.39 -27.37 20.79
CA LEU A 20 -8.72 -26.83 19.47
C LEU A 20 -7.43 -26.18 18.97
N VAL A 21 -6.71 -26.91 18.13
CA VAL A 21 -5.64 -26.33 17.32
C VAL A 21 -6.37 -25.43 16.35
N ALA A 22 -6.44 -24.14 16.66
CA ALA A 22 -6.85 -23.14 15.70
C ALA A 22 -5.87 -23.23 14.54
N THR A 23 -6.30 -23.83 13.43
CA THR A 23 -5.57 -23.71 12.18
C THR A 23 -5.46 -22.22 11.88
N PRO A 24 -4.26 -21.68 11.59
CA PRO A 24 -4.16 -20.30 11.14
C PRO A 24 -5.12 -20.16 9.95
N ALA A 25 -5.96 -19.12 10.00
CA ALA A 25 -6.78 -18.75 8.87
C ALA A 25 -5.87 -18.69 7.62
N GLN A 26 -6.32 -19.30 6.52
CA GLN A 26 -5.59 -19.29 5.26
C GLN A 26 -5.16 -17.85 4.98
N ALA A 27 -3.84 -17.64 4.79
CA ALA A 27 -3.29 -16.33 4.50
C ALA A 27 -4.05 -15.72 3.33
N GLN A 28 -4.75 -14.61 3.57
CA GLN A 28 -5.11 -13.68 2.50
C GLN A 28 -3.82 -13.38 1.76
N GLY A 29 -3.81 -13.58 0.44
CA GLY A 29 -2.62 -13.38 -0.37
C GLY A 29 -2.07 -11.98 -0.16
N GLY A 30 -0.76 -11.85 -0.21
CA GLY A 30 -0.12 -10.55 -0.10
C GLY A 30 1.19 -10.51 -0.85
N ALA A 31 1.52 -9.34 -1.36
CA ALA A 31 2.78 -9.07 -2.02
C ALA A 31 3.44 -7.84 -1.42
N VAL A 32 4.76 -7.88 -1.27
CA VAL A 32 5.57 -6.70 -0.97
C VAL A 32 6.08 -6.17 -2.29
N CYS A 33 5.85 -4.89 -2.54
CA CYS A 33 6.15 -4.25 -3.82
C CYS A 33 7.07 -3.05 -3.64
N THR A 34 7.92 -2.82 -4.64
CA THR A 34 8.60 -1.55 -4.89
C THR A 34 8.08 -0.95 -6.18
N PHE A 35 8.12 0.37 -6.31
CA PHE A 35 7.69 1.03 -7.53
C PHE A 35 8.51 2.29 -7.81
N ALA A 36 8.49 2.70 -9.07
CA ALA A 36 9.05 3.97 -9.53
C ALA A 36 8.19 4.54 -10.66
N ALA A 37 7.96 5.85 -10.65
CA ALA A 37 7.20 6.54 -11.69
C ALA A 37 7.59 8.01 -11.81
N ASP A 38 7.46 8.56 -13.01
CA ASP A 38 7.59 9.99 -13.26
C ASP A 38 6.20 10.62 -13.35
N PHE A 39 6.03 11.75 -12.68
CA PHE A 39 4.78 12.49 -12.62
C PHE A 39 4.90 13.81 -13.34
N ARG A 40 3.77 14.24 -13.91
CA ARG A 40 3.52 15.63 -14.32
C ARG A 40 2.52 16.22 -13.34
N VAL A 41 2.82 17.43 -12.86
CA VAL A 41 2.00 18.16 -11.89
C VAL A 41 1.63 19.51 -12.48
N LEU A 42 0.35 19.85 -12.46
CA LEU A 42 -0.20 21.09 -13.01
C LEU A 42 -1.12 21.78 -11.98
N PRO A 43 -0.90 23.07 -11.65
CA PRO A 43 0.13 23.98 -12.17
C PRO A 43 1.55 23.74 -11.60
N GLY A 44 1.66 22.86 -10.59
CA GLY A 44 2.90 22.51 -9.91
C GLY A 44 2.91 22.95 -8.44
N PHE A 45 3.74 22.31 -7.62
CA PHE A 45 3.91 22.66 -6.21
C PHE A 45 4.81 23.89 -6.04
N SER A 46 4.50 24.75 -5.07
CA SER A 46 5.33 25.90 -4.70
C SER A 46 5.31 26.13 -3.19
N SER A 47 6.03 27.14 -2.70
CA SER A 47 5.92 27.60 -1.32
C SER A 47 4.54 28.21 -0.99
N THR A 48 3.76 28.58 -1.99
CA THR A 48 2.39 29.05 -1.83
C THR A 48 1.40 27.89 -2.03
N PRO A 49 0.42 27.71 -1.13
CA PRO A 49 -0.60 26.68 -1.27
C PRO A 49 -1.31 26.75 -2.62
N SER A 50 -1.43 25.61 -3.30
CA SER A 50 -2.14 25.52 -4.58
C SER A 50 -2.93 24.22 -4.68
N ARG A 51 -3.81 24.15 -5.68
CA ARG A 51 -4.57 22.96 -6.04
C ARG A 51 -4.35 22.67 -7.50
N GLY A 52 -4.45 21.41 -7.87
CA GLY A 52 -4.24 21.00 -9.25
C GLY A 52 -4.31 19.51 -9.44
N THR A 53 -3.69 19.04 -10.51
CA THR A 53 -3.71 17.63 -10.91
C THR A 53 -2.30 17.08 -11.05
N PHE A 54 -2.21 15.76 -10.95
CA PHE A 54 -1.01 15.01 -11.29
C PHE A 54 -1.35 13.76 -12.10
N THR A 55 -0.40 13.32 -12.93
CA THR A 55 -0.56 12.12 -13.76
C THR A 55 0.79 11.53 -14.14
N THR A 56 0.86 10.21 -14.27
CA THR A 56 1.97 9.48 -14.89
C THR A 56 1.80 9.34 -16.42
N GLY A 57 0.64 9.75 -16.97
CA GLY A 57 0.30 9.58 -18.38
C GLY A 57 -0.05 8.14 -18.75
N GLY A 58 -0.73 7.43 -17.84
CA GLY A 58 -1.00 5.99 -17.94
C GLY A 58 0.03 5.15 -17.18
N GLU A 59 0.07 3.84 -17.46
CA GLU A 59 0.92 2.88 -16.75
C GLU A 59 2.37 2.89 -17.26
N THR A 60 3.03 4.03 -17.10
CA THR A 60 4.41 4.30 -17.53
C THR A 60 5.44 3.99 -16.44
N GLY A 61 5.00 3.90 -15.18
CA GLY A 61 5.83 3.51 -14.06
C GLY A 61 6.07 2.01 -14.01
N THR A 62 7.04 1.61 -13.18
CA THR A 62 7.38 0.20 -12.92
C THR A 62 6.93 -0.20 -11.53
N VAL A 63 6.48 -1.44 -11.38
CA VAL A 63 6.21 -2.06 -10.07
C VAL A 63 6.85 -3.43 -10.03
N ASP A 64 7.58 -3.76 -8.96
CA ASP A 64 8.19 -5.07 -8.76
C ASP A 64 7.71 -5.64 -7.43
N CYS A 65 7.09 -6.81 -7.47
CA CYS A 65 6.40 -7.40 -6.34
C CYS A 65 6.93 -8.81 -6.06
N VAL A 66 7.04 -9.15 -4.78
CA VAL A 66 7.35 -10.49 -4.30
C VAL A 66 6.20 -10.99 -3.45
N GLY A 67 5.66 -12.15 -3.81
CA GLY A 67 4.54 -12.79 -3.11
C GLY A 67 3.37 -13.11 -4.05
N LEU A 68 2.16 -12.97 -3.53
CA LEU A 68 0.93 -13.29 -4.24
C LEU A 68 0.13 -12.02 -4.53
N VAL A 69 -0.30 -11.85 -5.77
CA VAL A 69 -1.27 -10.83 -6.17
C VAL A 69 -2.51 -11.56 -6.68
N PHE A 70 -3.66 -11.35 -6.02
CA PHE A 70 -4.91 -12.12 -6.23
C PHE A 70 -4.71 -13.64 -6.13
N GLY A 71 -3.92 -14.09 -5.16
CA GLY A 71 -3.59 -15.50 -4.97
C GLY A 71 -2.66 -16.10 -6.03
N GLN A 72 -2.14 -15.30 -6.97
CA GLN A 72 -1.25 -15.75 -8.04
C GLN A 72 0.17 -15.29 -7.78
N GLU A 73 1.13 -16.21 -7.94
CA GLU A 73 2.56 -15.91 -7.77
C GLU A 73 3.02 -14.88 -8.79
N VAL A 74 3.66 -13.82 -8.32
CA VAL A 74 4.29 -12.81 -9.18
C VAL A 74 5.55 -13.40 -9.81
N ILE A 75 5.67 -13.29 -11.14
CA ILE A 75 6.78 -13.87 -11.91
C ILE A 75 7.68 -12.83 -12.59
N GLY A 76 7.40 -11.54 -12.40
CA GLY A 76 8.23 -10.48 -12.95
C GLY A 76 7.67 -9.09 -12.69
N ALA A 77 8.45 -8.09 -13.11
CA ALA A 77 8.07 -6.69 -12.98
C ALA A 77 6.86 -6.33 -13.84
N GLY A 78 6.00 -5.52 -13.26
CA GLY A 78 4.80 -4.95 -13.83
C GLY A 78 4.92 -3.47 -14.16
N THR A 79 3.78 -2.89 -14.52
CA THR A 79 3.62 -1.45 -14.77
C THR A 79 2.61 -0.85 -13.81
N PHE A 80 2.77 0.43 -13.51
CA PHE A 80 1.89 1.17 -12.60
C PHE A 80 1.63 2.58 -13.14
N GLY A 81 0.42 3.09 -12.95
CA GLY A 81 0.04 4.46 -13.28
C GLY A 81 -0.85 5.10 -12.22
N PHE A 82 -0.73 6.42 -12.10
CA PHE A 82 -1.50 7.26 -11.19
C PHE A 82 -2.09 8.46 -11.93
N GLU A 83 -3.31 8.84 -11.56
CA GLU A 83 -3.94 10.10 -11.95
C GLU A 83 -4.74 10.65 -10.78
N GLY A 84 -4.67 11.96 -10.53
CA GLY A 84 -5.35 12.51 -9.37
C GLY A 84 -5.29 14.03 -9.24
N GLU A 85 -5.78 14.47 -8.09
CA GLU A 85 -5.81 15.87 -7.64
C GLU A 85 -4.96 16.02 -6.38
N TYR A 86 -4.26 17.14 -6.27
CA TYR A 86 -3.55 17.57 -5.05
C TYR A 86 -4.23 18.83 -4.47
N GLY A 87 -3.92 19.16 -3.22
CA GLY A 87 -4.53 20.29 -2.52
C GLY A 87 -5.90 19.94 -1.96
N THR A 88 -6.14 18.66 -1.68
CA THR A 88 -7.45 18.12 -1.29
C THR A 88 -7.70 18.18 0.21
N GLY A 89 -6.66 18.46 0.99
CA GLY A 89 -6.74 18.61 2.44
C GLY A 89 -7.50 19.86 2.92
N PRO A 90 -7.72 19.98 4.24
CA PRO A 90 -8.47 21.08 4.84
C PRO A 90 -7.75 22.43 4.75
N SER A 91 -6.43 22.42 4.50
CA SER A 91 -5.57 23.61 4.48
C SER A 91 -5.78 24.55 3.28
N GLY A 92 -6.64 24.19 2.32
CA GLY A 92 -6.97 25.05 1.19
C GLY A 92 -6.08 24.87 -0.04
N GLY A 93 -5.00 24.10 0.05
CA GLY A 93 -4.06 23.74 -1.01
C GLY A 93 -2.80 23.10 -0.43
N ASP A 94 -1.95 22.56 -1.29
CA ASP A 94 -0.68 21.93 -0.90
C ASP A 94 0.49 22.85 -1.24
N THR A 95 1.56 22.70 -0.46
CA THR A 95 2.86 23.31 -0.72
C THR A 95 3.86 22.22 -1.13
N CYS A 96 5.13 22.56 -1.34
CA CYS A 96 6.14 21.51 -1.52
C CYS A 96 6.60 20.86 -0.21
N SER A 97 6.18 21.39 0.93
CA SER A 97 6.59 20.88 2.24
C SER A 97 5.54 19.96 2.86
N ASP A 98 4.30 20.04 2.41
CA ASP A 98 3.19 19.25 2.90
C ASP A 98 2.04 19.28 1.91
N GLY A 99 1.30 18.17 1.84
CA GLY A 99 0.14 18.10 0.99
C GLY A 99 -0.69 16.84 1.17
N GLN A 100 -1.87 16.87 0.55
CA GLN A 100 -2.83 15.78 0.52
C GLN A 100 -3.47 15.67 -0.86
N GLY A 101 -3.40 14.46 -1.41
CA GLY A 101 -3.94 14.13 -2.72
C GLY A 101 -4.92 12.97 -2.68
N ARG A 102 -5.64 12.81 -3.78
CA ARG A 102 -6.48 11.64 -4.05
C ARG A 102 -6.59 11.40 -5.54
N GLY A 103 -6.90 10.17 -5.92
CA GLY A 103 -7.03 9.85 -7.33
C GLY A 103 -7.32 8.39 -7.60
N THR A 104 -6.95 7.95 -8.79
CA THR A 104 -7.02 6.57 -9.24
C THR A 104 -5.64 6.02 -9.55
N PHE A 105 -5.49 4.73 -9.32
CA PHE A 105 -4.33 3.98 -9.75
C PHE A 105 -4.73 2.84 -10.69
N SER A 106 -3.79 2.44 -11.52
CA SER A 106 -3.89 1.26 -12.38
C SER A 106 -2.55 0.54 -12.38
N MET A 107 -2.57 -0.79 -12.37
CA MET A 107 -1.35 -1.59 -12.45
C MET A 107 -1.56 -2.89 -13.20
N HIS A 108 -0.51 -3.33 -13.88
CA HIS A 108 -0.40 -4.68 -14.41
C HIS A 108 0.73 -5.43 -13.74
N VAL A 109 0.47 -6.65 -13.29
CA VAL A 109 1.47 -7.53 -12.69
C VAL A 109 1.50 -8.87 -13.45
N PRO A 110 2.65 -9.30 -13.98
CA PRO A 110 2.83 -10.66 -14.50
C PRO A 110 2.76 -11.69 -13.37
N THR A 111 1.91 -12.69 -13.53
CA THR A 111 1.72 -13.79 -12.60
C THR A 111 1.86 -15.15 -13.29
N SER A 112 1.95 -16.21 -12.49
CA SER A 112 2.03 -17.59 -12.98
C SER A 112 0.82 -18.04 -13.82
N LEU A 113 -0.33 -17.34 -13.72
CA LEU A 113 -1.55 -17.63 -14.48
C LEU A 113 -1.85 -16.61 -15.58
N GLY A 114 -0.97 -15.64 -15.80
CA GLY A 114 -1.12 -14.63 -16.86
C GLY A 114 -0.85 -13.22 -16.36
N ARG A 115 -1.50 -12.23 -16.98
CA ARG A 115 -1.40 -10.84 -16.55
C ARG A 115 -2.60 -10.49 -15.70
N VAL A 116 -2.34 -10.04 -14.48
CA VAL A 116 -3.33 -9.36 -13.67
C VAL A 116 -3.40 -7.90 -14.08
N HIS A 117 -4.62 -7.36 -14.17
CA HIS A 117 -4.86 -5.93 -14.23
C HIS A 117 -5.68 -5.52 -13.02
N ALA A 118 -5.25 -4.45 -12.37
CA ALA A 118 -5.78 -3.99 -11.11
C ALA A 118 -5.94 -2.48 -11.14
N GLN A 119 -7.07 -1.99 -10.65
CA GLN A 119 -7.37 -0.57 -10.57
C GLN A 119 -8.10 -0.25 -9.28
N GLY A 120 -7.98 0.99 -8.84
CA GLY A 120 -8.64 1.45 -7.63
C GLY A 120 -8.51 2.95 -7.43
N THR A 121 -8.98 3.40 -6.28
CA THR A 121 -8.82 4.78 -5.81
C THR A 121 -7.78 4.83 -4.72
N PHE A 122 -7.14 5.98 -4.51
CA PHE A 122 -6.24 6.19 -3.40
C PHE A 122 -6.42 7.57 -2.78
N THR A 123 -5.96 7.69 -1.54
CA THR A 123 -5.65 8.96 -0.88
C THR A 123 -4.17 8.95 -0.52
N GLU A 124 -3.56 10.11 -0.52
CA GLU A 124 -2.16 10.27 -0.16
C GLU A 124 -1.92 11.53 0.67
N ALA A 125 -0.86 11.49 1.48
CA ALA A 125 -0.40 12.62 2.25
C ALA A 125 1.13 12.58 2.35
N PHE A 126 1.76 13.75 2.31
CA PHE A 126 3.21 13.88 2.45
C PHE A 126 3.62 15.01 3.37
N VAL A 127 4.85 14.89 3.88
CA VAL A 127 5.59 15.96 4.58
C VAL A 127 7.05 15.90 4.14
N GLY A 128 7.60 17.04 3.73
CA GLY A 128 8.90 17.10 3.08
C GLY A 128 8.87 16.32 1.76
N ASN A 129 9.89 15.50 1.53
CA ASN A 129 10.06 14.76 0.27
C ASN A 129 9.53 13.31 0.35
N GLY A 130 8.67 13.01 1.32
CA GLY A 130 8.15 11.65 1.49
C GLY A 130 6.74 11.63 2.05
N GLY A 131 6.03 10.57 1.71
CA GLY A 131 4.62 10.43 2.05
C GLY A 131 4.15 8.99 2.08
N GLN A 132 2.84 8.86 2.26
CA GLN A 132 2.14 7.60 2.21
C GLN A 132 0.96 7.74 1.26
N PHE A 133 0.74 6.73 0.42
CA PHE A 133 -0.55 6.54 -0.22
C PHE A 133 -1.20 5.25 0.26
N VAL A 134 -2.52 5.29 0.40
CA VAL A 134 -3.37 4.15 0.73
C VAL A 134 -4.41 4.03 -0.38
N GLY A 135 -4.41 2.88 -1.03
CA GLY A 135 -5.27 2.55 -2.16
C GLY A 135 -6.27 1.45 -1.83
N GLN A 136 -7.44 1.52 -2.45
CA GLN A 136 -8.49 0.51 -2.37
C GLN A 136 -9.00 0.21 -3.79
N GLY A 137 -9.04 -1.07 -4.12
CA GLY A 137 -9.69 -1.61 -5.32
C GLY A 137 -10.81 -2.58 -4.95
N PRO A 138 -11.54 -3.14 -5.93
CA PRO A 138 -12.67 -4.04 -5.67
C PRO A 138 -12.33 -5.28 -4.82
N VAL A 139 -11.08 -5.72 -4.92
CA VAL A 139 -10.56 -6.95 -4.31
C VAL A 139 -9.13 -6.77 -3.78
N MET A 140 -8.68 -5.52 -3.55
CA MET A 140 -7.34 -5.28 -3.03
C MET A 140 -7.26 -4.03 -2.15
N GLU A 141 -6.32 -4.06 -1.22
CA GLU A 141 -5.84 -2.88 -0.50
C GLU A 141 -4.35 -2.70 -0.76
N ILE A 142 -3.93 -1.46 -0.94
CA ILE A 142 -2.54 -1.07 -1.16
C ILE A 142 -2.15 -0.06 -0.09
N SER A 143 -0.97 -0.23 0.50
CA SER A 143 -0.39 0.78 1.38
C SER A 143 1.09 0.87 1.10
N CYS A 144 1.55 2.06 0.72
CA CYS A 144 2.93 2.29 0.35
C CYS A 144 3.46 3.59 0.93
N LEU A 145 4.72 3.54 1.33
CA LEU A 145 5.53 4.72 1.61
C LEU A 145 6.31 5.08 0.35
N TYR A 146 6.54 6.37 0.15
CA TYR A 146 7.24 6.87 -1.01
C TYR A 146 8.11 8.06 -0.69
N GLU A 147 9.08 8.29 -1.56
CA GLU A 147 9.86 9.52 -1.66
C GLU A 147 9.72 10.08 -3.06
N PHE A 148 9.76 11.40 -3.18
CA PHE A 148 9.71 12.09 -4.48
C PHE A 148 10.77 13.17 -4.57
N ARG A 149 11.16 13.48 -5.81
CA ARG A 149 12.16 14.51 -6.11
C ARG A 149 11.72 15.30 -7.35
N PRO A 150 11.62 16.63 -7.25
CA PRO A 150 11.39 17.47 -8.41
C PRO A 150 12.46 17.25 -9.49
N THR A 151 12.01 17.05 -10.72
CA THR A 151 12.86 16.97 -11.93
C THR A 151 12.67 18.18 -12.84
N GLN A 152 11.60 18.96 -12.63
CA GLN A 152 11.36 20.24 -13.28
C GLN A 152 10.79 21.23 -12.27
N GLY A 153 11.50 22.34 -12.04
CA GLY A 153 11.19 23.33 -11.00
C GLY A 153 11.93 23.03 -9.69
N ASP A 154 11.99 24.01 -8.79
CA ASP A 154 12.78 23.95 -7.55
C ASP A 154 11.98 24.31 -6.30
N CYS A 155 10.67 24.54 -6.44
CA CYS A 155 9.74 25.00 -5.41
C CYS A 155 10.00 26.41 -4.83
N VAL A 156 11.23 26.90 -4.90
CA VAL A 156 11.64 28.17 -4.30
C VAL A 156 11.45 29.32 -5.28
N THR A 157 11.95 29.16 -6.50
CA THR A 157 11.90 30.17 -7.55
C THR A 157 10.88 29.81 -8.63
N THR A 158 10.66 28.52 -8.85
CA THR A 158 9.77 28.01 -9.90
C THR A 158 8.95 26.83 -9.38
N PRO A 159 7.65 26.74 -9.75
CA PRO A 159 6.83 25.60 -9.33
C PRO A 159 7.40 24.26 -9.82
N ALA A 160 7.38 23.26 -8.95
CA ALA A 160 7.72 21.88 -9.29
C ALA A 160 6.60 21.26 -10.15
N ARG A 161 6.89 20.98 -11.42
CA ARG A 161 5.93 20.51 -12.45
C ARG A 161 6.18 19.10 -12.94
N ALA A 162 7.32 18.53 -12.58
CA ALA A 162 7.62 17.15 -12.79
C ALA A 162 8.46 16.63 -11.64
N GLU A 163 8.27 15.37 -11.30
CA GLU A 163 8.97 14.70 -10.22
C GLU A 163 9.11 13.22 -10.52
N THR A 164 10.17 12.62 -9.98
CA THR A 164 10.32 11.16 -9.94
C THR A 164 9.97 10.71 -8.54
N MET A 165 9.09 9.71 -8.46
CA MET A 165 8.68 9.08 -7.22
C MET A 165 9.20 7.64 -7.18
N THR A 166 9.68 7.23 -6.02
CA THR A 166 10.02 5.83 -5.73
C THR A 166 9.42 5.44 -4.40
N GLY A 167 8.94 4.21 -4.27
CA GLY A 167 8.36 3.78 -3.01
C GLY A 167 8.31 2.28 -2.86
N GLN A 168 7.79 1.88 -1.71
CA GLN A 168 7.63 0.47 -1.33
C GLN A 168 6.42 0.29 -0.42
N GLY A 169 5.81 -0.89 -0.47
CA GLY A 169 4.67 -1.19 0.36
C GLY A 169 4.09 -2.57 0.14
N GLY A 170 2.85 -2.75 0.57
CA GLY A 170 2.15 -4.02 0.49
C GLY A 170 0.87 -3.93 -0.34
N ILE A 171 0.58 -5.01 -1.05
CA ILE A 171 -0.75 -5.33 -1.61
C ILE A 171 -1.32 -6.47 -0.77
N VAL A 172 -2.58 -6.34 -0.36
CA VAL A 172 -3.38 -7.43 0.21
C VAL A 172 -4.52 -7.71 -0.75
N ALA A 173 -4.62 -8.95 -1.24
CA ALA A 173 -5.52 -9.35 -2.32
C ALA A 173 -5.93 -10.83 -2.25
#